data_AF-A0A5C4X7R7-F1
#
_entry.id   AF-A0A5C4X7R7-F1
#
_cell.length_a   1.000
_cell.length_b   1.000
_cell.length_c   1.000
_cell.angle_alpha   90.00
_cell.angle_beta   90.00
_cell.angle_gamma   90.00
#
_symmetry.space_group_name_H-M   'P 1'
#
loop_
_entity.id
_entity.type
_entity.pdbx_description
1 polymer ?
#
loop_
_entity_poly.entity_id
_entity_poly.type
_entity_poly.pdbx_seq_one_letter_code
_entity_poly.pdbx_strand_id
1 'polypeptide(L)'
;MRDDDVEGCGRRAAEVGSPLRSPHWTAAPAPRPPVLLSACDDSWAQPGSAPGDAAAQEERPVDEEQPHRRSSPTEPDREERSALLHFLTANRAAAVSVVSGLTEDQARRAVLPSGWSVLDMLVHLAGVERHWFLLAVSGDRTDTPAWSEPVEDLAGAVAAYRAEWRRSDALLAGAHLDDAVAVQPGQLRGEVSTVRGVLLHVVEETARHAGHLDVVRELLDGRTGLGPR
;
A
#
# COMPACT_ATOMS: atom_id res chain seq x y z
N MET A 1 84.91 1.12 -5.99
CA MET A 1 85.64 1.86 -7.05
C MET A 1 84.74 1.87 -8.28
N ARG A 2 84.12 3.05 -8.51
CA ARG A 2 83.19 3.46 -9.60
C ARG A 2 81.76 2.92 -9.45
N ASP A 3 80.74 3.67 -9.03
CA ASP A 3 80.22 5.03 -9.38
C ASP A 3 79.82 5.20 -10.86
N ASP A 4 78.51 5.25 -11.11
CA ASP A 4 77.70 6.37 -11.66
C ASP A 4 76.32 5.81 -12.14
N ASP A 5 75.14 6.16 -11.58
CA ASP A 5 74.29 7.37 -11.82
C ASP A 5 73.83 7.49 -13.30
N VAL A 6 72.57 7.72 -13.74
CA VAL A 6 71.31 8.34 -13.24
C VAL A 6 70.15 7.89 -14.18
N GLU A 7 68.90 7.99 -13.70
CA GLU A 7 67.68 8.48 -14.42
C GLU A 7 66.40 7.64 -14.22
N GLY A 8 65.43 8.28 -13.58
CA GLY A 8 64.11 7.76 -13.30
C GLY A 8 63.14 7.90 -14.46
N CYS A 9 62.10 7.05 -14.45
CA CYS A 9 60.89 7.29 -15.21
C CYS A 9 59.66 6.77 -14.44
N GLY A 10 58.87 7.73 -13.96
CA GLY A 10 57.45 7.71 -13.62
C GLY A 10 56.73 6.38 -13.43
N ARG A 11 56.28 6.15 -12.19
CA ARG A 11 55.06 5.39 -11.91
C ARG A 11 53.89 6.04 -12.67
N ARG A 12 53.31 5.34 -13.64
CA ARG A 12 52.02 5.73 -14.23
C ARG A 12 50.93 5.49 -13.20
N ALA A 13 50.42 6.57 -12.61
CA ALA A 13 49.13 6.59 -11.97
C ALA A 13 48.07 6.26 -13.04
N ALA A 14 47.20 5.29 -12.76
CA ALA A 14 45.99 5.11 -13.55
C ALA A 14 45.12 6.37 -13.37
N GLU A 15 44.77 6.99 -14.48
CA GLU A 15 43.93 8.18 -14.51
C GLU A 15 42.58 7.88 -13.84
N VAL A 16 42.30 8.65 -12.79
CA VAL A 16 40.99 8.74 -12.17
C VAL A 16 40.06 9.34 -13.20
N GLY A 17 39.19 8.51 -13.77
CA GLY A 17 38.11 8.95 -14.66
C GLY A 17 37.29 10.04 -13.97
N SER A 18 37.06 11.12 -14.72
CA SER A 18 36.29 12.29 -14.33
C SER A 18 34.98 11.93 -13.59
N PRO A 19 34.62 12.59 -12.49
CA PRO A 19 33.32 12.38 -11.88
C PRO A 19 32.23 12.82 -12.86
N LEU A 20 31.30 11.91 -13.15
CA LEU A 20 30.07 12.21 -13.87
C LEU A 20 29.36 13.36 -13.14
N ARG A 21 29.05 14.43 -13.87
CA ARG A 21 28.31 15.59 -13.35
C ARG A 21 26.97 15.13 -12.79
N SER A 22 26.73 15.42 -11.52
CA SER A 22 25.42 15.27 -10.90
C SER A 22 24.38 16.11 -11.66
N PRO A 23 23.19 15.59 -11.96
CA PRO A 23 22.08 16.43 -12.36
C PRO A 23 21.72 17.33 -11.17
N HIS A 24 21.72 18.64 -11.42
CA HIS A 24 21.33 19.68 -10.50
C HIS A 24 19.82 19.66 -10.35
N TRP A 25 19.33 18.90 -9.37
CA TRP A 25 17.95 19.03 -8.91
C TRP A 25 17.83 20.32 -8.11
N THR A 26 17.31 21.38 -8.73
CA THR A 26 16.82 22.54 -7.98
C THR A 26 15.66 22.09 -7.10
N ALA A 27 15.77 22.32 -5.79
CA ALA A 27 14.69 22.08 -4.85
C ALA A 27 13.41 22.81 -5.30
N ALA A 28 12.30 22.08 -5.38
CA ALA A 28 10.99 22.69 -5.60
C ALA A 28 10.59 23.52 -4.37
N PRO A 29 9.97 24.70 -4.54
CA PRO A 29 9.49 25.49 -3.41
C PRO A 29 8.36 24.77 -2.66
N ALA A 30 8.28 25.00 -1.35
CA ALA A 30 7.27 24.41 -0.47
C ALA A 30 5.83 24.73 -0.93
N PRO A 31 4.87 23.79 -0.76
CA PRO A 31 3.47 24.02 -1.12
C PRO A 31 2.84 25.10 -0.23
N ARG A 32 1.93 25.89 -0.81
CA ARG A 32 1.15 26.91 -0.10
C ARG A 32 0.14 26.27 0.86
N PRO A 33 -0.17 26.91 2.01
CA PRO A 33 -1.22 26.44 2.90
C PRO A 33 -2.59 26.52 2.21
N PRO A 34 -3.55 25.63 2.56
CA PRO A 34 -4.87 25.62 1.93
C PRO A 34 -5.66 26.88 2.28
N VAL A 35 -6.34 27.43 1.27
CA VAL A 35 -7.35 28.48 1.42
C VAL A 35 -8.60 27.83 2.01
N LEU A 36 -9.03 28.29 3.19
CA LEU A 36 -10.33 27.94 3.76
C LEU A 36 -11.44 28.50 2.85
N LEU A 37 -12.12 27.63 2.12
CA LEU A 37 -13.34 27.97 1.41
C LEU A 37 -14.46 28.16 2.45
N SER A 38 -14.83 29.43 2.60
CA SER A 38 -16.03 29.89 3.30
C SER A 38 -17.27 29.21 2.74
N ALA A 39 -18.22 28.91 3.64
CA ALA A 39 -19.51 28.29 3.34
C ALA A 39 -20.24 29.02 2.20
N CYS A 40 -20.77 28.25 1.25
CA CYS A 40 -21.72 28.77 0.28
C CYS A 40 -23.14 28.44 0.75
N ASP A 41 -23.94 29.51 0.85
CA ASP A 41 -25.32 29.56 1.29
C ASP A 41 -26.28 28.71 0.45
N ASP A 42 -27.28 28.19 1.17
CA ASP A 42 -28.53 27.62 0.69
C ASP A 42 -29.33 28.64 -0.12
N SER A 43 -29.40 28.46 -1.44
CA SER A 43 -30.56 28.93 -2.20
C SER A 43 -30.67 28.24 -3.57
N TRP A 44 -31.59 27.28 -3.68
CA TRP A 44 -32.21 26.96 -4.96
C TRP A 44 -33.72 26.92 -4.78
N ALA A 45 -34.35 27.99 -5.25
CA ALA A 45 -35.79 28.12 -5.39
C ALA A 45 -36.31 27.18 -6.49
N GLN A 46 -37.41 26.49 -6.22
CA GLN A 46 -38.20 25.72 -7.19
C GLN A 46 -39.29 26.62 -7.80
N PRO A 47 -39.47 26.67 -9.13
CA PRO A 47 -40.72 27.12 -9.72
C PRO A 47 -41.70 25.96 -9.81
N GLY A 48 -42.92 26.22 -9.30
CA GLY A 48 -44.02 25.26 -9.26
C GLY A 48 -44.56 24.86 -10.64
N SER A 49 -45.19 23.69 -10.67
CA SER A 49 -46.11 23.28 -11.72
C SER A 49 -47.39 22.74 -11.07
N ALA A 50 -48.52 23.24 -11.57
CA ALA A 50 -49.87 22.95 -11.11
C ALA A 50 -50.37 21.56 -11.58
N PRO A 51 -51.47 21.03 -11.03
CA PRO A 51 -51.83 19.62 -11.11
C PRO A 51 -52.56 19.28 -12.42
N GLY A 52 -52.25 18.11 -12.98
CA GLY A 52 -52.93 17.55 -14.14
C GLY A 52 -53.43 16.13 -13.84
N ASP A 53 -54.75 16.02 -13.73
CA ASP A 53 -55.64 14.88 -13.99
C ASP A 53 -55.15 13.44 -13.73
N ALA A 54 -55.68 12.87 -12.66
CA ALA A 54 -55.62 11.45 -12.33
C ALA A 54 -56.49 10.62 -13.29
N ALA A 55 -55.85 9.93 -14.23
CA ALA A 55 -56.43 8.78 -14.90
C ALA A 55 -55.96 7.51 -14.19
N ALA A 56 -56.93 6.70 -13.74
CA ALA A 56 -56.72 5.44 -13.05
C ALA A 56 -55.81 4.50 -13.87
N GLN A 57 -54.63 4.21 -13.33
CA GLN A 57 -53.79 3.12 -13.80
C GLN A 57 -54.19 1.85 -13.05
N GLU A 58 -54.61 0.86 -13.81
CA GLU A 58 -54.87 -0.51 -13.38
C GLU A 58 -53.60 -1.07 -12.73
N GLU A 59 -53.62 -1.31 -11.42
CA GLU A 59 -52.50 -1.84 -10.66
C GLU A 59 -52.15 -3.26 -11.17
N ARG A 60 -51.07 -3.35 -11.93
CA ARG A 60 -50.39 -4.63 -12.17
C ARG A 60 -49.85 -5.12 -10.82
N PRO A 61 -49.96 -6.42 -10.51
CA PRO A 61 -49.42 -6.93 -9.25
C PRO A 61 -47.92 -6.62 -9.21
N VAL A 62 -47.52 -5.92 -8.14
CA VAL A 62 -46.12 -5.71 -7.79
C VAL A 62 -45.53 -7.10 -7.60
N ASP A 63 -44.67 -7.53 -8.52
CA ASP A 63 -43.84 -8.70 -8.30
C ASP A 63 -43.08 -8.43 -6.99
N GLU A 64 -43.38 -9.20 -5.95
CA GLU A 64 -42.64 -9.19 -4.70
C GLU A 64 -41.17 -9.37 -5.06
N GLU A 65 -40.39 -8.30 -4.89
CA GLU A 65 -38.97 -8.28 -5.21
C GLU A 65 -38.28 -9.26 -4.26
N GLN A 66 -38.07 -10.48 -4.76
CA GLN A 66 -37.39 -11.53 -4.03
C GLN A 66 -36.05 -10.96 -3.54
N PRO A 67 -35.72 -11.11 -2.24
CA PRO A 67 -34.48 -10.57 -1.70
C PRO A 67 -33.33 -11.08 -2.56
N HIS A 68 -32.60 -10.14 -3.16
CA HIS A 68 -31.68 -10.38 -4.27
C HIS A 68 -30.79 -11.59 -3.99
N ARG A 69 -31.11 -12.73 -4.61
CA ARG A 69 -30.24 -13.90 -4.59
C ARG A 69 -29.00 -13.49 -5.37
N ARG A 70 -27.90 -13.20 -4.65
CA ARG A 70 -26.63 -12.84 -5.29
C ARG A 70 -26.29 -13.88 -6.36
N SER A 71 -26.08 -13.41 -7.58
CA SER A 71 -25.65 -14.26 -8.69
C SER A 71 -24.30 -14.88 -8.37
N SER A 72 -24.11 -16.13 -8.80
CA SER A 72 -22.80 -16.76 -8.74
C SER A 72 -21.78 -15.94 -9.54
N PRO A 73 -20.50 -15.93 -9.13
CA PRO A 73 -19.49 -15.12 -9.82
C PRO A 73 -19.33 -15.61 -11.26
N THR A 74 -19.08 -14.69 -12.19
CA THR A 74 -18.81 -14.98 -13.60
C THR A 74 -17.37 -15.48 -13.78
N GLU A 75 -17.00 -15.95 -14.98
CA GLU A 75 -15.59 -16.27 -15.28
C GLU A 75 -14.68 -15.03 -15.19
N PRO A 76 -15.03 -13.87 -15.79
CA PRO A 76 -14.27 -12.64 -15.59
C PRO A 76 -14.06 -12.27 -14.11
N ASP A 77 -15.07 -12.42 -13.25
CA ASP A 77 -14.93 -12.14 -11.81
C ASP A 77 -13.93 -13.08 -11.13
N ARG A 78 -13.89 -14.35 -11.57
CA ARG A 78 -12.91 -15.33 -11.06
C ARG A 78 -11.49 -14.98 -11.51
N GLU A 79 -11.31 -14.60 -12.77
CA GLU A 79 -10.02 -14.19 -13.32
C GLU A 79 -9.49 -12.93 -12.62
N GLU A 80 -10.32 -11.90 -12.44
CA GLU A 80 -9.97 -10.69 -11.71
C GLU A 80 -9.55 -11.01 -10.27
N ARG A 81 -10.37 -11.80 -9.55
CA ARG A 81 -10.04 -12.22 -8.18
C ARG A 81 -8.71 -12.96 -8.13
N SER A 82 -8.49 -13.88 -9.06
CA SER A 82 -7.23 -14.63 -9.15
C SER A 82 -6.04 -13.70 -9.36
N ALA A 83 -6.16 -12.70 -10.23
CA ALA A 83 -5.10 -11.74 -10.48
C ALA A 83 -4.80 -10.87 -9.24
N LEU A 84 -5.84 -10.32 -8.58
CA LEU A 84 -5.69 -9.50 -7.38
C LEU A 84 -4.99 -10.27 -6.25
N LEU A 85 -5.43 -11.50 -5.98
CA LEU A 85 -4.82 -12.35 -4.96
C LEU A 85 -3.38 -12.72 -5.33
N HIS A 86 -3.11 -13.03 -6.60
CA HIS A 86 -1.76 -13.31 -7.08
C HIS A 86 -0.80 -12.14 -6.80
N PHE A 87 -1.18 -10.92 -7.19
CA PHE A 87 -0.33 -9.74 -6.98
C PHE A 87 -0.17 -9.41 -5.50
N LEU A 88 -1.23 -9.57 -4.69
CA LEU A 88 -1.15 -9.38 -3.24
C LEU A 88 -0.14 -10.36 -2.62
N THR A 89 -0.24 -11.66 -2.92
CA THR A 89 0.70 -12.68 -2.46
C THR A 89 2.14 -12.38 -2.92
N ALA A 90 2.32 -11.96 -4.17
CA ALA A 90 3.65 -11.64 -4.71
C ALA A 90 4.29 -10.45 -3.99
N ASN A 91 3.53 -9.36 -3.77
CA ASN A 91 4.04 -8.15 -3.10
C ASN A 91 4.35 -8.39 -1.62
N ARG A 92 3.48 -9.14 -0.93
CA ARG A 92 3.70 -9.65 0.43
C ARG A 92 5.01 -10.43 0.53
N ALA A 93 5.20 -11.40 -0.37
CA ALA A 93 6.40 -12.23 -0.42
C ALA A 93 7.66 -11.40 -0.72
N ALA A 94 7.56 -10.43 -1.62
CA ALA A 94 8.63 -9.50 -1.93
C ALA A 94 9.09 -8.70 -0.70
N ALA A 95 8.15 -8.09 0.03
CA ALA A 95 8.47 -7.32 1.24
C ALA A 95 9.25 -8.17 2.26
N VAL A 96 8.85 -9.43 2.48
CA VAL A 96 9.56 -10.35 3.38
C VAL A 96 10.91 -10.80 2.82
N SER A 97 11.00 -11.01 1.50
CA SER A 97 12.26 -11.40 0.85
C SER A 97 13.32 -10.32 0.97
N VAL A 98 12.94 -9.05 0.76
CA VAL A 98 13.86 -7.90 0.81
C VAL A 98 14.54 -7.79 2.17
N VAL A 99 13.80 -8.01 3.26
CA VAL A 99 14.31 -7.87 4.63
C VAL A 99 15.06 -9.10 5.13
N SER A 100 15.06 -10.19 4.37
CA SER A 100 15.67 -11.45 4.79
C SER A 100 17.19 -11.32 4.98
N GLY A 101 17.69 -11.84 6.11
CA GLY A 101 19.12 -11.83 6.43
C GLY A 101 19.68 -10.46 6.85
N LEU A 102 18.83 -9.48 7.17
CA LEU A 102 19.24 -8.30 7.93
C LEU A 102 19.60 -8.70 9.37
N THR A 103 20.57 -8.00 9.96
CA THR A 103 20.81 -8.07 11.41
C THR A 103 19.80 -7.22 12.17
N GLU A 104 19.64 -7.47 13.47
CA GLU A 104 18.76 -6.67 14.34
C GLU A 104 19.13 -5.18 14.35
N ASP A 105 20.43 -4.88 14.38
CA ASP A 105 20.93 -3.50 14.31
C ASP A 105 20.56 -2.82 13.00
N GLN A 106 20.60 -3.55 11.88
CA GLN A 106 20.17 -3.02 10.58
C GLN A 106 18.65 -2.84 10.55
N ALA A 107 17.90 -3.79 11.09
CA ALA A 107 16.44 -3.76 11.09
C ALA A 107 15.87 -2.57 11.90
N ARG A 108 16.54 -2.16 12.98
CA ARG A 108 16.16 -1.04 13.85
C ARG A 108 16.68 0.33 13.40
N ARG A 109 17.60 0.36 12.45
CA ARG A 109 18.24 1.61 12.04
C ARG A 109 17.38 2.35 11.03
N ALA A 110 16.92 3.54 11.39
CA ALA A 110 16.43 4.50 10.42
C ALA A 110 17.60 5.04 9.58
N VAL A 111 17.52 4.89 8.25
CA VAL A 111 18.56 5.35 7.31
C VAL A 111 18.12 6.51 6.44
N LEU A 112 16.83 6.86 6.48
CA LEU A 112 16.25 8.00 5.78
C LEU A 112 15.83 9.09 6.77
N PRO A 113 15.83 10.38 6.37
CA PRO A 113 15.41 11.49 7.24
C PRO A 113 13.97 11.40 7.78
N SER A 114 13.11 10.61 7.13
CA SER A 114 11.75 10.32 7.60
C SER A 114 11.69 9.52 8.91
N GLY A 115 12.80 8.90 9.33
CA GLY A 115 12.95 8.34 10.67
C GLY A 115 12.37 6.94 10.90
N TRP A 116 11.77 6.29 9.89
CA TRP A 116 11.26 4.92 10.00
C TRP A 116 12.36 3.87 9.82
N SER A 117 12.23 2.74 10.54
CA SER A 117 13.08 1.56 10.44
C SER A 117 12.41 0.41 9.68
N VAL A 118 13.16 -0.64 9.33
CA VAL A 118 12.59 -1.84 8.69
C VAL A 118 11.57 -2.52 9.59
N LEU A 119 11.80 -2.55 10.91
CA LEU A 119 10.83 -3.08 11.87
C LEU A 119 9.53 -2.27 11.85
N ASP A 120 9.62 -0.93 11.87
CA ASP A 120 8.43 -0.07 11.82
C ASP A 120 7.62 -0.31 10.55
N MET A 121 8.31 -0.53 9.42
CA MET A 121 7.65 -0.82 8.14
C MET A 121 6.93 -2.17 8.13
N LEU A 122 7.50 -3.21 8.76
CA LEU A 122 6.83 -4.51 8.89
C LEU A 122 5.62 -4.44 9.83
N VAL A 123 5.73 -3.70 10.94
CA VAL A 123 4.60 -3.43 11.83
C VAL A 123 3.50 -2.68 11.10
N HIS A 124 3.88 -1.67 10.31
CA HIS A 124 2.93 -0.93 9.48
C HIS A 124 2.21 -1.84 8.48
N LEU A 125 2.92 -2.70 7.74
CA LEU A 125 2.31 -3.62 6.79
C LEU A 125 1.37 -4.64 7.46
N ALA A 126 1.70 -5.12 8.67
CA ALA A 126 0.79 -5.93 9.46
C ALA A 126 -0.46 -5.13 9.88
N GLY A 127 -0.28 -3.87 10.28
CA GLY A 127 -1.38 -2.95 10.56
C GLY A 127 -2.30 -2.70 9.36
N VAL A 128 -1.74 -2.56 8.15
CA VAL A 128 -2.50 -2.40 6.89
C VAL A 128 -3.42 -3.60 6.67
N GLU A 129 -2.92 -4.82 6.83
CA GLU A 129 -3.71 -6.05 6.73
C GLU A 129 -4.89 -6.07 7.71
N ARG A 130 -4.61 -5.81 8.99
CA ARG A 130 -5.64 -5.77 10.05
C ARG A 130 -6.68 -4.70 9.77
N HIS A 131 -6.22 -3.50 9.38
CA HIS A 131 -7.08 -2.34 9.17
C HIS A 131 -8.06 -2.58 8.02
N TRP A 132 -7.56 -3.06 6.90
CA TRP A 132 -8.36 -3.15 5.69
C TRP A 132 -9.16 -4.44 5.59
N PHE A 133 -8.57 -5.59 5.94
CA PHE A 133 -9.32 -6.85 5.85
C PHE A 133 -10.16 -7.11 7.09
N LEU A 134 -9.57 -7.02 8.29
CA LEU A 134 -10.30 -7.41 9.49
C LEU A 134 -11.29 -6.31 9.90
N LEU A 135 -10.82 -5.07 10.01
CA LEU A 135 -11.71 -3.96 10.37
C LEU A 135 -12.62 -3.54 9.21
N ALA A 136 -12.09 -3.19 8.04
CA ALA A 136 -12.95 -2.67 6.97
C ALA A 136 -13.88 -3.75 6.38
N VAL A 137 -13.32 -4.88 5.93
CA VAL A 137 -14.13 -5.93 5.28
C VAL A 137 -15.01 -6.68 6.28
N SER A 138 -14.46 -7.25 7.37
CA SER A 138 -15.31 -8.01 8.33
C SER A 138 -15.99 -7.18 9.42
N GLY A 139 -15.57 -5.94 9.64
CA GLY A 139 -16.09 -5.12 10.74
C GLY A 139 -15.54 -5.51 12.11
N ASP A 140 -14.49 -6.34 12.16
CA ASP A 140 -13.87 -6.78 13.41
C ASP A 140 -13.18 -5.59 14.09
N ARG A 141 -13.67 -5.23 15.28
CA ARG A 141 -13.15 -4.14 16.12
C ARG A 141 -12.40 -4.66 17.35
N THR A 142 -12.28 -5.97 17.51
CA THR A 142 -11.65 -6.58 18.68
C THR A 142 -10.13 -6.45 18.67
N ASP A 143 -9.56 -6.23 17.49
CA ASP A 143 -8.12 -6.10 17.23
C ASP A 143 -7.87 -4.83 16.41
N THR A 144 -8.00 -3.67 17.07
CA THR A 144 -7.72 -2.38 16.42
C THR A 144 -6.25 -2.30 16.01
N PRO A 145 -5.92 -1.92 14.76
CA PRO A 145 -4.54 -1.86 14.30
C PRO A 145 -3.72 -0.94 15.20
N ALA A 146 -2.76 -1.50 15.92
CA ALA A 146 -1.76 -0.73 16.61
C ALA A 146 -0.60 -0.49 15.63
N TRP A 147 -0.53 0.74 15.13
CA TRP A 147 0.48 1.18 14.15
C TRP A 147 1.90 1.28 14.71
N SER A 148 2.09 0.89 15.97
CA SER A 148 3.34 0.95 16.72
C SER A 148 3.44 -0.19 17.74
N GLU A 149 2.98 -1.39 17.39
CA GLU A 149 3.13 -2.55 18.29
C GLU A 149 4.60 -2.84 18.55
N PRO A 150 4.99 -3.04 19.82
CA PRO A 150 6.35 -3.44 20.13
C PRO A 150 6.60 -4.85 19.57
N VAL A 151 7.56 -4.94 18.66
CA VAL A 151 8.09 -6.21 18.15
C VAL A 151 9.47 -6.46 18.75
N GLU A 152 9.67 -7.67 19.26
CA GLU A 152 10.90 -8.03 19.96
C GLU A 152 12.09 -8.07 19.02
N ASP A 153 11.94 -8.64 17.82
CA ASP A 153 12.99 -8.83 16.83
C ASP A 153 12.44 -8.90 15.38
N LEU A 154 13.34 -8.97 14.39
CA LEU A 154 12.95 -9.03 12.97
C LEU A 154 12.16 -10.30 12.65
N ALA A 155 12.53 -11.44 13.25
CA ALA A 155 11.83 -12.70 13.04
C ALA A 155 10.38 -12.64 13.52
N GLY A 156 10.14 -12.05 14.69
CA GLY A 156 8.84 -11.80 15.27
C GLY A 156 8.01 -10.83 14.44
N ALA A 157 8.60 -9.75 13.94
CA ALA A 157 7.92 -8.82 13.03
C ALA A 157 7.45 -9.51 11.73
N VAL A 158 8.32 -10.31 11.10
CA VAL A 158 7.95 -11.12 9.92
C VAL A 158 6.88 -12.14 10.24
N ALA A 159 6.97 -12.82 11.40
CA ALA A 159 5.99 -13.81 11.82
C ALA A 159 4.62 -13.17 12.08
N ALA A 160 4.58 -11.99 12.70
CA ALA A 160 3.37 -11.22 12.91
C ALA A 160 2.74 -10.80 11.58
N TYR A 161 3.53 -10.26 10.64
CA TYR A 161 3.02 -9.90 9.33
C TYR A 161 2.44 -11.11 8.56
N ARG A 162 3.13 -12.26 8.60
CA ARG A 162 2.62 -13.53 8.01
C ARG A 162 1.40 -14.08 8.74
N ALA A 163 1.22 -13.79 10.02
CA ALA A 163 0.01 -14.15 10.74
C ALA A 163 -1.21 -13.39 10.21
N GLU A 164 -1.03 -12.11 9.88
CA GLU A 164 -2.09 -11.32 9.27
C GLU A 164 -2.46 -11.81 7.87
N TRP A 165 -1.49 -12.27 7.06
CA TRP A 165 -1.82 -12.88 5.76
C TRP A 165 -2.76 -14.07 5.93
N ARG A 166 -2.50 -14.94 6.90
CA ARG A 166 -3.35 -16.11 7.16
C ARG A 166 -4.77 -15.70 7.55
N ARG A 167 -4.92 -14.63 8.34
CA ARG A 167 -6.23 -14.10 8.75
C ARG A 167 -6.96 -13.48 7.57
N SER A 168 -6.29 -12.63 6.80
CA SER A 168 -6.89 -12.00 5.63
C SER A 168 -7.22 -13.00 4.53
N ASP A 169 -6.36 -13.99 4.27
CA ASP A 169 -6.62 -15.06 3.28
C ASP A 169 -7.84 -15.91 3.69
N ALA A 170 -7.96 -16.26 4.98
CA ALA A 170 -9.12 -17.01 5.49
C ALA A 170 -10.42 -16.22 5.35
N LEU A 171 -10.39 -14.91 5.63
CA LEU A 171 -11.51 -14.00 5.43
C LEU A 171 -11.87 -13.88 3.94
N LEU A 172 -10.87 -13.69 3.08
CA LEU A 172 -11.05 -13.50 1.66
C LEU A 172 -11.54 -14.75 0.94
N ALA A 173 -11.31 -15.96 1.48
CA ALA A 173 -11.79 -17.20 0.89
C ALA A 173 -13.33 -17.21 0.68
N GLY A 174 -14.07 -16.63 1.62
CA GLY A 174 -15.53 -16.54 1.60
C GLY A 174 -16.12 -15.26 1.00
N ALA A 175 -15.29 -14.26 0.68
CA ALA A 175 -15.74 -12.95 0.23
C ALA A 175 -15.92 -12.87 -1.29
N HIS A 176 -16.93 -12.14 -1.75
CA HIS A 176 -17.10 -11.70 -3.13
C HIS A 176 -16.47 -10.33 -3.36
N LEU A 177 -15.96 -10.08 -4.56
CA LEU A 177 -15.32 -8.81 -4.92
C LEU A 177 -16.26 -7.60 -4.78
N ASP A 178 -17.54 -7.78 -5.07
CA ASP A 178 -18.56 -6.73 -4.98
C ASP A 178 -19.19 -6.59 -3.59
N ASP A 179 -18.78 -7.42 -2.62
CA ASP A 179 -19.27 -7.26 -1.24
C ASP A 179 -18.86 -5.89 -0.72
N ALA A 180 -19.83 -5.18 -0.14
CA ALA A 180 -19.57 -3.91 0.53
C ALA A 180 -18.73 -4.14 1.80
N VAL A 181 -17.81 -3.21 2.07
CA VAL A 181 -17.07 -3.20 3.34
C VAL A 181 -18.02 -2.98 4.52
N ALA A 182 -17.82 -3.70 5.61
CA ALA A 182 -18.63 -3.56 6.83
C ALA A 182 -18.39 -2.21 7.53
N VAL A 183 -17.16 -1.70 7.47
CA VAL A 183 -16.77 -0.41 8.03
C VAL A 183 -16.02 0.38 6.97
N GLN A 184 -16.29 1.68 6.89
CA GLN A 184 -15.57 2.64 6.06
C GLN A 184 -14.50 3.33 6.90
N PRO A 185 -13.24 2.87 6.90
CA PRO A 185 -12.23 3.45 7.75
C PRO A 185 -11.59 4.70 7.13
N GLY A 186 -11.35 5.71 7.96
CA GLY A 186 -10.37 6.77 7.70
C GLY A 186 -10.62 7.69 6.50
N GLN A 187 -9.52 8.18 5.92
CA GLN A 187 -9.45 9.28 4.95
C GLN A 187 -9.94 8.93 3.54
N LEU A 188 -10.02 7.64 3.19
CA LEU A 188 -10.50 7.14 1.89
C LEU A 188 -11.99 6.78 1.91
N ARG A 189 -12.75 7.34 2.87
CA ARG A 189 -14.17 7.07 3.06
C ARG A 189 -14.96 7.36 1.78
N GLY A 190 -15.62 6.34 1.26
CA GLY A 190 -16.43 6.43 0.03
C GLY A 190 -15.65 6.13 -1.26
N GLU A 191 -14.32 6.17 -1.25
CA GLU A 191 -13.48 5.77 -2.38
C GLU A 191 -13.23 4.26 -2.39
N VAL A 192 -13.02 3.67 -1.20
CA VAL A 192 -12.83 2.23 -1.00
C VAL A 192 -14.07 1.65 -0.32
N SER A 193 -15.00 1.12 -1.11
CA SER A 193 -16.32 0.66 -0.61
C SER A 193 -16.62 -0.81 -0.81
N THR A 194 -15.80 -1.53 -1.55
CA THR A 194 -15.98 -2.96 -1.85
C THR A 194 -14.72 -3.75 -1.52
N VAL A 195 -14.85 -5.07 -1.41
CA VAL A 195 -13.71 -6.00 -1.27
C VAL A 195 -12.73 -5.84 -2.43
N ARG A 196 -13.21 -5.59 -3.66
CA ARG A 196 -12.36 -5.26 -4.81
C ARG A 196 -11.50 -4.03 -4.56
N GLY A 197 -12.14 -2.94 -4.11
CA GLY A 197 -11.43 -1.69 -3.79
C GLY A 197 -10.38 -1.89 -2.69
N VAL A 198 -10.72 -2.68 -1.66
CA VAL A 198 -9.80 -3.02 -0.57
C VAL A 198 -8.60 -3.82 -1.09
N LEU A 199 -8.83 -4.86 -1.89
CA LEU A 199 -7.75 -5.67 -2.47
C LEU A 199 -6.80 -4.82 -3.32
N LEU A 200 -7.35 -3.97 -4.19
CA LEU A 200 -6.56 -3.05 -5.02
C LEU A 200 -5.70 -2.11 -4.15
N HIS A 201 -6.31 -1.51 -3.13
CA HIS A 201 -5.59 -0.59 -2.25
C HIS A 201 -4.47 -1.29 -1.48
N VAL A 202 -4.71 -2.49 -0.91
CA VAL A 202 -3.66 -3.21 -0.18
C VAL A 202 -2.56 -3.74 -1.11
N VAL A 203 -2.88 -4.14 -2.34
CA VAL A 203 -1.88 -4.47 -3.38
C VAL A 203 -0.96 -3.29 -3.64
N GLU A 204 -1.54 -2.10 -3.82
CA GLU A 204 -0.86 -0.83 -4.09
C GLU A 204 0.05 -0.43 -2.92
N GLU A 205 -0.52 -0.35 -1.73
CA GLU A 205 0.18 -0.01 -0.48
C GLU A 205 1.38 -0.96 -0.25
N THR A 206 1.16 -2.27 -0.36
CA THR A 206 2.21 -3.28 -0.14
C THR A 206 3.32 -3.18 -1.19
N ALA A 207 2.99 -2.96 -2.46
CA ALA A 207 3.97 -2.80 -3.52
C ALA A 207 4.84 -1.55 -3.30
N ARG A 208 4.22 -0.43 -2.93
CA ARG A 208 4.91 0.82 -2.61
C ARG A 208 5.93 0.60 -1.50
N HIS A 209 5.50 0.00 -0.39
CA HIS A 209 6.38 -0.23 0.76
C HIS A 209 7.44 -1.30 0.53
N ALA A 210 7.18 -2.32 -0.30
CA ALA A 210 8.21 -3.26 -0.73
C ALA A 210 9.34 -2.53 -1.50
N GLY A 211 9.00 -1.55 -2.35
CA GLY A 211 10.00 -0.71 -3.02
C GLY A 211 10.78 0.17 -2.05
N HIS A 212 10.13 0.78 -1.06
CA HIS A 212 10.82 1.54 -0.01
C HIS A 212 11.77 0.68 0.81
N LEU A 213 11.35 -0.54 1.17
CA LEU A 213 12.21 -1.51 1.85
C LEU A 213 13.44 -1.86 1.01
N ASP A 214 13.29 -1.98 -0.31
CA ASP A 214 14.40 -2.32 -1.21
C ASP A 214 15.46 -1.22 -1.26
N VAL A 215 15.03 0.05 -1.31
CA VAL A 215 15.93 1.21 -1.20
C VAL A 215 16.66 1.24 0.14
N VAL A 216 15.96 0.98 1.25
CA VAL A 216 16.58 0.91 2.57
C VAL A 216 17.56 -0.25 2.66
N ARG A 217 17.26 -1.39 2.03
CA ARG A 217 18.16 -2.54 1.95
C ARG A 217 19.48 -2.19 1.28
N GLU A 218 19.40 -1.51 0.14
CA GLU A 218 20.57 -1.05 -0.60
C GLU A 218 21.43 -0.09 0.23
N LEU A 219 20.80 0.83 0.97
CA LEU A 219 21.52 1.76 1.85
C LEU A 219 22.16 1.09 3.07
N LEU A 220 21.60 -0.02 3.56
CA LEU A 220 22.08 -0.72 4.75
C LEU A 220 23.29 -1.63 4.45
N ASP A 221 23.29 -2.33 3.31
CA ASP A 221 24.38 -3.27 2.97
C ASP A 221 24.67 -3.47 1.48
N GLY A 222 24.16 -2.59 0.62
CA GLY A 222 24.43 -2.59 -0.83
C GLY A 222 23.72 -3.69 -1.61
N ARG A 223 22.85 -4.49 -0.97
CA ARG A 223 22.06 -5.53 -1.66
C ARG A 223 20.66 -5.02 -1.97
N THR A 224 20.06 -5.54 -3.04
CA THR A 224 18.64 -5.40 -3.35
C THR A 224 17.97 -6.77 -3.30
N GLY A 225 16.71 -6.82 -2.88
CA GLY A 225 15.89 -8.02 -2.85
C GLY A 225 14.93 -8.15 -4.03
N LEU A 226 14.50 -7.02 -4.63
CA LEU A 226 13.65 -7.03 -5.82
C LEU A 226 14.45 -7.10 -7.12
N GLY A 227 15.67 -6.57 -7.12
CA GLY A 227 16.53 -6.46 -8.30
C GLY A 227 15.98 -5.51 -9.38
N PRO A 228 16.74 -5.28 -10.47
CA PRO A 228 16.19 -4.61 -11.65
C PRO A 228 15.11 -5.50 -12.29
N ARG A 229 13.93 -4.92 -12.56
CA ARG A 229 12.85 -5.57 -13.30
C ARG A 229 12.88 -5.18 -14.76
#